data_AF-A0A1C3MZV3-F1
#
_entry.id   AF-A0A1C3MZV3-F1
#
_cell.length_a   1.000
_cell.length_b   1.000
_cell.length_c   1.000
_cell.angle_alpha   90.00
_cell.angle_beta   90.00
_cell.angle_gamma   90.00
#
_symmetry.space_group_name_H-M   'P 1'
#
loop_
_entity.id
_entity.type
_entity.pdbx_description
1 polymer ?
#
loop_
_entity_poly.entity_id
_entity_poly.type
_entity_poly.pdbx_seq_one_letter_code
_entity_poly.pdbx_strand_id
1 'polypeptide(L)'
;MGELRKPFLLLAMLAIVLAVGVELGAGLLTGGGDAAAALRDSADALDVELGDVAGVSEPSGRGTGYLALVDAVAVWSTGLYCLSLVLPDRLHGRVQGVATLIFSIVLVVVSLIALVVAFVELSVMVSLFLAAPFGTLAYLALWGFFPVGDATLLLGLALLLKLAWAALLILAQPRFLQNKGLVLLTLTTLLCTVLLEFLHRLVPVILVSILDDVGALVFAVVAIVWGLVLLIGSIPAIVKAVRVTAALPARRT
;
A
#
# COMPACT_ATOMS: atom_id res chain seq x y z
N MET A 1 -11.57 -32.89 9.54
CA MET A 1 -11.26 -31.53 10.03
C MET A 1 -9.80 -31.26 9.68
N GLY A 2 -9.53 -30.31 8.78
CA GLY A 2 -8.24 -30.23 8.10
C GLY A 2 -7.11 -29.65 8.96
N GLU A 3 -6.00 -30.38 9.04
CA GLU A 3 -4.73 -29.85 9.49
C GLU A 3 -4.31 -28.65 8.64
N LEU A 4 -3.57 -27.71 9.25
CA LEU A 4 -3.06 -26.53 8.57
C LEU A 4 -2.10 -26.97 7.45
N ARG A 5 -2.45 -26.65 6.20
CA ARG A 5 -1.62 -27.00 5.04
C ARG A 5 -0.48 -25.98 4.88
N LYS A 6 0.60 -26.22 5.62
CA LYS A 6 1.82 -25.39 5.66
C LYS A 6 2.33 -24.90 4.31
N PRO A 7 2.43 -25.71 3.23
CA PRO A 7 2.98 -25.22 1.96
C PRO A 7 2.15 -24.09 1.35
N PHE A 8 0.81 -24.16 1.43
CA PHE A 8 -0.06 -23.09 0.93
C PHE A 8 0.09 -21.81 1.75
N LEU A 9 0.28 -21.91 3.07
CA LEU A 9 0.52 -20.73 3.91
C LEU A 9 1.86 -20.04 3.59
N LEU A 10 2.91 -20.81 3.32
CA LEU A 10 4.22 -20.26 2.93
C LEU A 10 4.16 -19.61 1.54
N LEU A 11 3.46 -20.23 0.58
CA LEU A 11 3.22 -19.63 -0.74
C LEU A 11 2.36 -18.37 -0.63
N ALA A 12 1.38 -18.34 0.25
CA ALA A 12 0.59 -17.14 0.52
C ALA A 12 1.51 -16.02 1.04
N MET A 13 2.37 -16.31 2.02
CA MET A 13 3.34 -15.35 2.54
C MET A 13 4.26 -14.82 1.44
N LEU A 14 4.77 -15.69 0.56
CA LEU A 14 5.59 -15.27 -0.57
C LEU A 14 4.83 -14.35 -1.51
N ALA A 15 3.58 -14.71 -1.87
CA ALA A 15 2.76 -13.92 -2.78
C ALA A 15 2.51 -12.50 -2.26
N ILE A 16 2.16 -12.34 -0.98
CA ILE A 16 1.91 -11.02 -0.39
C ILE A 16 3.19 -10.19 -0.21
N VAL A 17 4.33 -10.83 0.09
CA VAL A 17 5.63 -10.14 0.13
C VAL A 17 6.04 -9.65 -1.26
N LEU A 18 5.81 -10.45 -2.30
CA LEU A 18 6.04 -10.03 -3.68
C LEU A 18 5.12 -8.89 -4.08
N ALA A 19 3.85 -8.90 -3.67
CA ALA A 19 2.91 -7.81 -3.94
C ALA A 19 3.41 -6.49 -3.34
N VAL A 20 3.81 -6.48 -2.07
CA VAL A 20 4.41 -5.31 -1.41
C VAL A 20 5.71 -4.89 -2.10
N GLY A 21 6.53 -5.84 -2.54
CA GLY A 21 7.76 -5.54 -3.29
C GLY A 21 7.49 -4.82 -4.61
N VAL A 22 6.45 -5.23 -5.34
CA VAL A 22 5.99 -4.55 -6.57
C VAL A 22 5.48 -3.15 -6.25
N GLU A 23 4.69 -2.98 -5.20
CA GLU A 23 4.12 -1.68 -4.81
C GLU A 23 5.19 -0.68 -4.38
N LEU A 24 6.12 -1.11 -3.51
CA LEU A 24 7.24 -0.26 -3.09
C LEU A 24 8.21 0.05 -4.24
N GLY A 25 8.41 -0.92 -5.14
CA GLY A 25 9.22 -0.76 -6.33
C GLY A 25 8.55 0.10 -7.41
N ALA A 26 7.23 0.30 -7.35
CA ALA A 26 6.50 1.02 -8.38
C ALA A 26 7.05 2.43 -8.60
N GLY A 27 7.30 3.21 -7.54
CA GLY A 27 7.85 4.56 -7.70
C GLY A 27 9.29 4.63 -8.26
N LEU A 28 10.02 3.50 -8.29
CA LEU A 28 11.32 3.41 -8.96
C LEU A 28 11.20 2.93 -10.42
N LEU A 29 10.11 2.22 -10.72
CA LEU A 29 9.82 1.64 -12.04
C LEU A 29 8.93 2.54 -12.89
N THR A 30 8.12 3.40 -12.26
CA THR A 30 7.26 4.39 -12.87
C THR A 30 7.76 5.78 -12.53
N GLY A 31 8.13 6.55 -13.56
CA GLY A 31 8.69 7.89 -13.42
C GLY A 31 10.16 8.00 -13.86
N GLY A 32 10.52 9.17 -14.39
CA GLY A 32 11.85 9.43 -14.95
C GLY A 32 12.07 8.86 -16.37
N GLY A 33 11.07 8.21 -16.96
CA GLY A 33 11.04 7.83 -18.37
C GLY A 33 10.98 9.05 -19.29
N ASP A 34 11.40 8.88 -20.55
CA ASP A 34 11.33 9.93 -21.57
C ASP A 34 9.89 10.12 -22.05
N ALA A 35 9.28 11.25 -21.71
CA ALA A 35 7.94 11.63 -22.14
C ALA A 35 7.94 12.38 -23.49
N ALA A 36 9.11 12.58 -24.13
CA ALA A 36 9.18 13.31 -25.39
C ALA A 36 8.38 12.65 -26.52
N ALA A 37 8.28 11.31 -26.54
CA ALA A 37 7.46 10.59 -27.51
C ALA A 37 5.96 10.90 -27.34
N ALA A 38 5.44 10.81 -26.11
CA ALA A 38 4.04 11.12 -25.81
C ALA A 38 3.68 12.58 -26.10
N LEU A 39 4.62 13.50 -25.86
CA LEU A 39 4.46 14.92 -26.21
C LEU A 39 4.45 15.14 -27.73
N ARG A 40 5.32 14.46 -28.49
CA ARG A 40 5.31 14.50 -29.97
C ARG A 40 3.99 13.98 -30.53
N ASP A 41 3.55 12.80 -30.09
CA ASP A 41 2.26 12.23 -30.52
C ASP A 41 1.08 13.17 -30.25
N SER A 42 1.10 13.84 -29.10
CA SER A 42 0.06 14.82 -28.74
C SER A 42 0.09 16.06 -29.63
N ALA A 43 1.28 16.55 -30.00
CA ALA A 43 1.42 17.72 -30.86
C ALA A 43 1.12 17.41 -32.34
N ASP A 44 1.51 16.22 -32.82
CA ASP A 44 1.14 15.73 -34.15
C ASP A 44 -0.38 15.62 -34.30
N ALA A 45 -1.08 15.15 -33.26
CA ALA A 45 -2.54 15.09 -33.24
C ALA A 45 -3.22 16.48 -33.30
N LEU A 46 -2.50 17.54 -32.94
CA LEU A 46 -2.94 18.93 -32.98
C LEU A 46 -2.38 19.71 -34.18
N ASP A 47 -1.64 19.04 -35.08
CA ASP A 47 -0.94 19.65 -36.22
C ASP A 47 0.02 20.78 -35.81
N VAL A 48 0.69 20.60 -34.66
CA VAL A 48 1.67 21.55 -34.10
C VAL A 48 3.08 21.01 -34.32
N GLU A 49 3.87 21.70 -35.14
CA GLU A 49 5.30 21.39 -35.29
C GLU A 49 6.05 21.71 -34.00
N LEU A 50 6.61 20.67 -33.38
CA LEU A 50 7.56 20.81 -32.27
C LEU A 50 9.00 20.80 -32.79
N GLY A 51 9.85 21.61 -32.17
CA GLY A 51 11.29 21.51 -32.33
C GLY A 51 11.86 20.26 -31.66
N ASP A 52 13.18 20.22 -31.46
CA ASP A 52 13.82 19.10 -30.77
C ASP A 52 13.41 19.08 -29.29
N VAL A 53 12.49 18.17 -28.94
CA VAL A 53 11.97 18.00 -27.58
C VAL A 53 12.92 17.09 -26.79
N ALA A 54 13.58 17.66 -25.79
CA ALA A 54 14.42 16.92 -24.84
C ALA A 54 14.13 17.39 -23.40
N GLY A 55 14.25 16.48 -22.44
CA GLY A 55 14.16 16.80 -21.01
C GLY A 55 12.73 16.80 -20.43
N VAL A 56 11.76 16.20 -21.10
CA VAL A 56 10.43 15.95 -20.53
C VAL A 56 10.44 14.56 -19.89
N SER A 57 10.24 14.52 -18.58
CA SER A 57 10.25 13.28 -17.81
C SER A 57 8.87 12.94 -17.28
N GLU A 58 8.53 11.66 -17.25
CA GLU A 58 7.30 11.19 -16.62
C GLU A 58 7.35 11.36 -15.09
N PRO A 59 6.26 11.82 -14.44
CA PRO A 59 6.16 11.87 -13.00
C PRO A 59 6.01 10.46 -12.42
N SER A 60 6.60 10.22 -11.23
CA SER A 60 6.35 9.00 -10.46
C SER A 60 5.02 9.10 -9.71
N GLY A 61 4.11 8.15 -9.93
CA GLY A 61 2.87 8.03 -9.16
C GLY A 61 3.12 7.54 -7.73
N ARG A 62 2.32 8.02 -6.78
CA ARG A 62 2.38 7.64 -5.35
C ARG A 62 1.29 6.67 -4.94
N GLY A 63 0.17 6.63 -5.64
CA GLY A 63 -0.99 5.81 -5.30
C GLY A 63 -0.60 4.34 -5.12
N THR A 64 0.12 3.79 -6.09
CA THR A 64 0.59 2.39 -6.05
C THR A 64 1.56 2.15 -4.90
N GLY A 65 2.49 3.08 -4.66
CA GLY A 65 3.43 2.98 -3.54
C GLY A 65 2.75 3.00 -2.17
N TYR A 66 1.65 3.75 -2.03
CA TYR A 66 0.95 3.87 -0.75
C TYR A 66 0.02 2.69 -0.46
N LEU A 67 -0.35 1.89 -1.47
CA LEU A 67 -1.01 0.59 -1.25
C LEU A 67 -0.15 -0.33 -0.37
N ALA A 68 1.18 -0.22 -0.46
CA ALA A 68 2.11 -1.00 0.36
C ALA A 68 1.91 -0.78 1.87
N LEU A 69 1.37 0.38 2.29
CA LEU A 69 1.06 0.62 3.70
C LEU A 69 -0.09 -0.27 4.19
N VAL A 70 -1.10 -0.48 3.34
CA VAL A 70 -2.21 -1.39 3.63
C VAL A 70 -1.74 -2.84 3.56
N ASP A 71 -0.95 -3.18 2.55
CA ASP A 71 -0.46 -4.54 2.33
C ASP A 71 0.60 -4.96 3.36
N ALA A 72 1.34 -4.02 3.95
CA ALA A 72 2.19 -4.29 5.10
C ALA A 72 1.42 -4.94 6.25
N VAL A 73 0.15 -4.57 6.45
CA VAL A 73 -0.74 -5.19 7.45
C VAL A 73 -1.07 -6.64 7.07
N ALA A 74 -1.26 -6.92 5.77
CA ALA A 74 -1.50 -8.27 5.25
C ALA A 74 -0.25 -9.16 5.38
N VAL A 75 0.93 -8.64 5.04
CA VAL A 75 2.23 -9.29 5.28
C VAL A 75 2.41 -9.57 6.77
N TRP A 76 2.18 -8.57 7.63
CA TRP A 76 2.32 -8.72 9.08
C TRP A 76 1.39 -9.81 9.62
N SER A 77 0.11 -9.75 9.27
CA SER A 77 -0.90 -10.71 9.73
C SER A 77 -0.59 -12.13 9.26
N THR A 78 -0.21 -12.29 7.98
CA THR A 78 0.17 -13.59 7.42
C THR A 78 1.47 -14.12 8.05
N GLY A 79 2.42 -13.22 8.29
CA GLY A 79 3.69 -13.51 8.96
C GLY A 79 3.50 -14.00 10.39
N LEU A 80 2.56 -13.42 11.15
CA LEU A 80 2.20 -13.91 12.47
C LEU A 80 1.64 -15.35 12.43
N TYR A 81 0.79 -15.68 11.45
CA TYR A 81 0.35 -17.07 11.26
C TYR A 81 1.51 -18.00 10.90
N CYS A 82 2.44 -17.57 10.04
CA CYS A 82 3.63 -18.35 9.73
C CYS A 82 4.51 -18.57 10.97
N LEU A 83 4.68 -17.54 11.80
CA LEU A 83 5.49 -17.59 13.01
C LEU A 83 4.93 -18.59 14.04
N SER A 84 3.62 -18.82 14.05
CA SER A 84 2.98 -19.85 14.89
C SER A 84 3.41 -21.28 14.56
N LEU A 85 3.98 -21.52 13.37
CA LEU A 85 4.50 -22.83 12.99
C LEU A 85 5.83 -23.18 13.66
N VAL A 86 6.56 -22.16 14.14
CA VAL A 86 7.91 -22.29 14.67
C VAL A 86 7.95 -22.06 16.18
N LEU A 87 7.13 -21.12 16.68
CA LEU A 87 7.15 -20.74 18.09
C LEU A 87 6.21 -21.60 18.95
N PRO A 88 6.65 -22.04 20.15
CA PRO A 88 5.77 -22.61 21.15
C PRO A 88 4.66 -21.64 21.58
N ASP A 89 3.44 -22.15 21.80
CA ASP A 89 2.22 -21.37 22.10
C ASP A 89 2.39 -20.35 23.23
N ARG A 90 3.23 -20.67 24.23
CA ARG A 90 3.49 -19.79 25.39
C ARG A 90 4.28 -18.54 25.02
N LEU A 91 5.20 -18.65 24.07
CA LEU A 91 6.03 -17.55 23.57
C LEU A 91 5.28 -16.76 22.50
N HIS A 92 4.52 -17.46 21.65
CA HIS A 92 3.80 -16.87 20.53
C HIS A 92 2.92 -15.69 20.95
N GLY A 93 2.05 -15.87 21.96
CA GLY A 93 1.13 -14.82 22.38
C GLY A 93 1.80 -13.58 23.01
N ARG A 94 2.95 -13.73 23.68
CA ARG A 94 3.68 -12.58 24.27
C ARG A 94 4.44 -11.80 23.22
N VAL A 95 5.20 -12.52 22.37
CA VAL A 95 5.99 -11.92 21.29
C VAL A 95 5.06 -11.26 20.29
N GLN A 96 3.98 -11.93 19.89
CA GLN A 96 2.98 -11.36 18.98
C GLN A 96 2.39 -10.06 19.48
N GLY A 97 2.05 -9.97 20.78
CA GLY A 97 1.47 -8.76 21.36
C GLY A 97 2.42 -7.56 21.30
N VAL A 98 3.67 -7.74 21.77
CA VAL A 98 4.69 -6.68 21.78
C VAL A 98 5.07 -6.30 20.34
N ALA A 99 5.26 -7.29 19.48
CA ALA A 99 5.63 -7.05 18.10
C ALA A 99 4.51 -6.32 17.33
N THR A 100 3.25 -6.66 17.57
CA THR A 100 2.09 -5.99 16.95
C THR A 100 1.95 -4.56 17.46
N LEU A 101 2.22 -4.30 18.74
CA LEU A 101 2.26 -2.95 19.29
C LEU A 101 3.29 -2.10 18.54
N ILE A 102 4.55 -2.57 18.44
CA ILE A 102 5.62 -1.84 17.74
C ILE A 102 5.25 -1.62 16.28
N PHE A 103 4.81 -2.67 15.59
CA PHE A 103 4.38 -2.59 14.20
C PHE A 103 3.26 -1.56 14.00
N SER A 104 2.24 -1.55 14.88
CA SER A 104 1.12 -0.62 14.79
C SER A 104 1.55 0.85 14.99
N ILE A 105 2.48 1.12 15.92
CA ILE A 105 3.02 2.47 16.12
C ILE A 105 3.80 2.92 14.89
N VAL A 106 4.67 2.07 14.36
CA VAL A 106 5.46 2.36 13.15
C VAL A 106 4.53 2.61 11.97
N LEU A 107 3.53 1.76 11.76
CA LEU A 107 2.56 1.91 10.69
C LEU A 107 1.80 3.24 10.78
N VAL A 108 1.33 3.62 11.97
CA VAL A 108 0.63 4.90 12.18
C VAL A 108 1.55 6.08 11.88
N VAL A 109 2.79 6.06 12.39
CA VAL A 109 3.75 7.16 12.17
C VAL A 109 4.12 7.28 10.68
N VAL A 110 4.47 6.18 10.03
CA VAL A 110 4.83 6.17 8.60
C VAL A 110 3.65 6.61 7.76
N SER A 111 2.44 6.10 8.03
CA SER A 111 1.24 6.47 7.29
C SER A 111 0.86 7.94 7.50
N LEU A 112 1.10 8.51 8.69
CA LEU A 112 0.87 9.93 8.95
C LEU A 112 1.85 10.82 8.17
N ILE A 113 3.14 10.45 8.12
CA ILE A 113 4.12 11.16 7.30
C ILE A 113 3.71 11.08 5.83
N ALA A 114 3.37 9.88 5.36
CA ALA A 114 2.91 9.64 4.00
C ALA A 114 1.67 10.49 3.67
N LEU A 115 0.70 10.57 4.57
CA LEU A 115 -0.50 11.41 4.46
C LEU A 115 -0.15 12.89 4.26
N VAL A 116 0.77 13.42 5.07
CA VAL A 116 1.21 14.83 4.95
C VAL A 116 1.89 15.08 3.62
N VAL A 117 2.77 14.18 3.17
CA VAL A 117 3.45 14.30 1.87
C VAL A 117 2.45 14.34 0.72
N ALA A 118 1.52 13.37 0.67
CA ALA A 118 0.50 13.32 -0.37
C ALA A 118 -0.44 14.54 -0.32
N PHE A 119 -0.79 15.02 0.87
CA PHE A 119 -1.62 16.21 1.03
C PHE A 119 -0.93 17.49 0.50
N VAL A 120 0.35 17.67 0.81
CA VAL A 120 1.13 18.82 0.34
C VAL A 120 1.26 18.79 -1.18
N GLU A 121 1.60 17.64 -1.76
CA GLU A 121 1.75 17.47 -3.21
C GLU A 121 0.43 17.72 -3.94
N LEU A 122 -0.66 17.09 -3.50
CA LEU A 122 -1.99 17.32 -4.03
C LEU A 122 -2.40 18.80 -3.97
N SER A 123 -2.10 19.49 -2.86
CA SER A 123 -2.40 20.91 -2.71
C SER A 123 -1.63 21.77 -3.72
N VAL A 124 -0.36 21.45 -3.97
CA VAL A 124 0.46 22.11 -4.99
C VAL A 124 -0.09 21.83 -6.39
N MET A 125 -0.39 20.58 -6.71
CA MET A 125 -0.92 20.17 -8.01
C MET A 125 -2.23 20.87 -8.35
N VAL A 126 -3.19 20.87 -7.42
CA VAL A 126 -4.49 21.52 -7.60
C VAL A 126 -4.34 23.03 -7.74
N SER A 127 -3.46 23.63 -6.91
CA SER A 127 -3.19 25.08 -6.93
C SER A 127 -2.55 25.51 -8.26
N LEU A 128 -1.59 24.75 -8.77
CA LEU A 128 -0.98 25.01 -10.07
C LEU A 128 -1.99 24.82 -11.20
N PHE A 129 -2.74 23.72 -11.21
CA PHE A 129 -3.74 23.44 -12.24
C PHE A 129 -4.78 24.57 -12.37
N LEU A 130 -5.26 25.13 -11.26
CA LEU A 130 -6.25 26.21 -11.23
C LEU A 130 -5.67 27.61 -11.48
N ALA A 131 -4.36 27.80 -11.35
CA ALA A 131 -3.70 29.09 -11.52
C ALA A 131 -3.43 29.41 -13.00
N ALA A 132 -4.49 29.52 -13.80
CA ALA A 132 -4.37 29.84 -15.22
C ALA A 132 -3.81 31.26 -15.46
N PRO A 133 -2.98 31.46 -16.50
CA PRO A 133 -2.49 30.46 -17.46
C PRO A 133 -1.18 29.77 -17.04
N PHE A 134 -0.29 30.47 -16.32
CA PHE A 134 1.08 30.02 -16.10
C PHE A 134 1.20 28.85 -15.11
N GLY A 135 0.34 28.79 -14.09
CA GLY A 135 0.32 27.67 -13.16
C GLY A 135 -0.14 26.39 -13.84
N THR A 136 -1.14 26.48 -14.71
CA THR A 136 -1.62 25.30 -15.46
C THR A 136 -0.54 24.77 -16.39
N LEU A 137 0.24 25.65 -17.04
CA LEU A 137 1.40 25.25 -17.83
C LEU A 137 2.47 24.55 -16.98
N ALA A 138 2.77 25.08 -15.78
CA ALA A 138 3.71 24.44 -14.86
C ALA A 138 3.20 23.05 -14.41
N TYR A 139 1.91 22.92 -14.12
CA TYR A 139 1.30 21.63 -13.81
C TYR A 139 1.46 20.63 -14.96
N LEU A 140 1.11 21.04 -16.19
CA LEU A 140 1.21 20.18 -17.37
C LEU A 140 2.65 19.74 -17.64
N ALA A 141 3.61 20.64 -17.42
CA ALA A 141 5.03 20.34 -17.61
C ALA A 141 5.55 19.29 -16.61
N LEU A 142 5.08 19.30 -15.36
CA LEU A 142 5.55 18.39 -14.32
C LEU A 142 4.73 17.09 -14.24
N TRP A 143 3.41 17.15 -14.43
CA TRP A 143 2.50 16.02 -14.16
C TRP A 143 1.55 15.68 -15.31
N GLY A 144 1.67 16.35 -16.46
CA GLY A 144 0.77 16.14 -17.61
C GLY A 144 0.96 14.80 -18.32
N PHE A 145 2.14 14.17 -18.20
CA PHE A 145 2.52 12.94 -18.90
C PHE A 145 2.62 11.75 -17.95
N PHE A 146 1.52 11.43 -17.25
CA PHE A 146 1.50 10.30 -16.33
C PHE A 146 1.54 8.94 -17.08
N PRO A 147 2.41 7.98 -16.70
CA PRO A 147 2.53 6.69 -17.38
C PRO A 147 1.41 5.73 -16.95
N VAL A 148 0.20 5.98 -17.44
CA VAL A 148 -1.01 5.18 -17.10
C VAL A 148 -0.82 3.70 -17.45
N GLY A 149 -0.15 3.40 -18.57
CA GLY A 149 0.10 2.04 -19.02
C GLY A 149 0.94 1.23 -18.03
N ASP A 150 2.10 1.76 -17.65
CA ASP A 150 3.01 1.09 -16.71
C ASP A 150 2.40 1.00 -15.31
N ALA A 151 1.73 2.06 -14.85
CA ALA A 151 1.00 2.05 -13.59
C ALA A 151 -0.07 0.96 -13.57
N THR A 152 -0.84 0.81 -14.65
CA THR A 152 -1.88 -0.23 -14.79
C THR A 152 -1.28 -1.64 -14.80
N LEU A 153 -0.14 -1.83 -15.47
CA LEU A 153 0.54 -3.14 -15.51
C LEU A 153 1.02 -3.56 -14.12
N LEU A 154 1.65 -2.65 -13.36
CA LEU A 154 2.11 -2.94 -12.01
C LEU A 154 0.93 -3.19 -11.04
N LEU A 155 -0.13 -2.39 -11.15
CA LEU A 155 -1.37 -2.60 -10.40
C LEU A 155 -2.03 -3.95 -10.71
N GLY A 156 -2.10 -4.34 -11.98
CA GLY A 156 -2.63 -5.63 -12.39
C GLY A 156 -1.81 -6.81 -11.84
N LEU A 157 -0.49 -6.68 -11.83
CA LEU A 157 0.41 -7.66 -11.21
C LEU A 157 0.19 -7.73 -9.68
N ALA A 158 0.11 -6.58 -9.00
CA ALA A 158 -0.16 -6.52 -7.57
C ALA A 158 -1.52 -7.17 -7.23
N LEU A 159 -2.56 -6.87 -8.01
CA LEU A 159 -3.89 -7.46 -7.85
C LEU A 159 -3.85 -8.99 -8.02
N LEU A 160 -3.17 -9.49 -9.06
CA LEU A 160 -2.99 -10.93 -9.29
C LEU A 160 -2.32 -11.61 -8.10
N LEU A 161 -1.25 -11.01 -7.56
CA LEU A 161 -0.53 -11.54 -6.39
C LEU A 161 -1.41 -11.53 -5.14
N LYS A 162 -2.23 -10.50 -4.92
CA LYS A 162 -3.19 -10.44 -3.81
C LYS A 162 -4.31 -11.47 -3.94
N LEU A 163 -4.83 -11.68 -5.15
CA LEU A 163 -5.82 -12.73 -5.41
C LEU A 163 -5.22 -14.12 -5.16
N ALA A 164 -3.99 -14.36 -5.61
CA ALA A 164 -3.25 -15.59 -5.32
C ALA A 164 -3.05 -15.78 -3.82
N TRP A 165 -2.61 -14.74 -3.10
CA TRP A 165 -2.48 -14.76 -1.64
C TRP A 165 -3.82 -15.12 -0.95
N ALA A 166 -4.92 -14.47 -1.32
CA ALA A 166 -6.24 -14.72 -0.75
C ALA A 166 -6.71 -16.16 -1.01
N ALA A 167 -6.55 -16.66 -2.24
CA ALA A 167 -6.90 -18.04 -2.60
C ALA A 167 -6.03 -19.06 -1.84
N LEU A 168 -4.72 -18.81 -1.75
CA LEU A 168 -3.78 -19.67 -1.02
C LEU A 168 -4.07 -19.69 0.48
N LEU A 169 -4.49 -18.58 1.09
CA LEU A 169 -4.95 -18.56 2.48
C LEU A 169 -6.17 -19.47 2.67
N ILE A 170 -7.19 -19.36 1.81
CA ILE A 170 -8.39 -20.21 1.89
C ILE A 170 -8.02 -21.69 1.75
N LEU A 171 -7.14 -22.02 0.81
CA LEU A 171 -6.64 -23.38 0.58
C LEU A 171 -5.77 -23.89 1.75
N ALA A 172 -5.05 -23.00 2.44
CA ALA A 172 -4.23 -23.35 3.59
C ALA A 172 -5.08 -23.79 4.79
N GLN A 173 -6.16 -23.04 5.08
CA GLN A 173 -7.11 -23.36 6.14
C GLN A 173 -8.44 -22.59 5.95
N PRO A 174 -9.58 -23.28 5.69
CA PRO A 174 -10.88 -22.62 5.51
C PRO A 174 -11.36 -21.80 6.72
N ARG A 175 -10.88 -22.12 7.93
CA ARG A 175 -11.20 -21.35 9.15
C ARG A 175 -10.69 -19.90 9.10
N PHE A 176 -9.78 -19.56 8.19
CA PHE A 176 -9.39 -18.16 7.98
C PHE A 176 -10.56 -17.27 7.53
N LEU A 177 -11.57 -17.84 6.85
CA LEU A 177 -12.82 -17.13 6.53
C LEU A 177 -13.68 -16.82 7.76
N GLN A 178 -13.43 -17.49 8.88
CA GLN A 178 -14.12 -17.19 10.15
C GLN A 178 -13.45 -16.04 10.90
N ASN A 179 -12.20 -15.71 10.56
CA ASN A 179 -11.50 -14.57 11.15
C ASN A 179 -11.92 -13.28 10.44
N LYS A 180 -12.87 -12.56 11.06
CA LYS A 180 -13.39 -11.29 10.54
C LYS A 180 -12.28 -10.26 10.25
N GLY A 181 -11.23 -10.21 11.07
CA GLY A 181 -10.12 -9.28 10.87
C GLY A 181 -9.35 -9.59 9.58
N LEU A 182 -9.01 -10.85 9.36
CA LEU A 182 -8.30 -11.28 8.15
C LEU A 182 -9.17 -11.13 6.89
N VAL A 183 -10.46 -11.45 6.98
CA VAL A 183 -11.41 -11.27 5.86
C VAL A 183 -11.55 -9.79 5.51
N LEU A 184 -11.77 -8.91 6.50
CA LEU A 184 -11.85 -7.48 6.27
C LEU A 184 -10.56 -6.95 5.66
N LEU A 185 -9.40 -7.36 6.17
CA LEU A 185 -8.11 -6.96 5.63
C LEU A 185 -7.92 -7.38 4.17
N THR A 186 -8.28 -8.63 3.85
CA THR A 186 -8.23 -9.16 2.49
C THR A 186 -9.12 -8.36 1.54
N LEU A 187 -10.33 -8.04 1.98
CA LEU A 187 -11.26 -7.22 1.21
C LEU A 187 -10.74 -5.79 1.05
N THR A 188 -10.18 -5.18 2.11
CA THR A 188 -9.65 -3.82 2.04
C THR A 188 -8.51 -3.71 1.03
N THR A 189 -7.51 -4.61 1.08
CA THR A 189 -6.39 -4.56 0.12
C THR A 189 -6.85 -4.73 -1.33
N LEU A 190 -7.73 -5.70 -1.59
CA LEU A 190 -8.28 -5.92 -2.92
C LEU A 190 -9.10 -4.73 -3.40
N LEU A 191 -9.95 -4.18 -2.53
CA LEU A 191 -10.78 -3.02 -2.84
C LEU A 191 -9.92 -1.79 -3.14
N CYS A 192 -8.89 -1.50 -2.33
CA CYS A 192 -7.99 -0.36 -2.57
C CYS A 192 -7.28 -0.49 -3.92
N THR A 193 -6.84 -1.70 -4.28
CA THR A 193 -6.17 -1.97 -5.56
C THR A 193 -7.11 -1.73 -6.75
N VAL A 194 -8.32 -2.29 -6.68
CA VAL A 194 -9.35 -2.10 -7.73
C VAL A 194 -9.81 -0.65 -7.81
N LEU A 195 -9.96 0.05 -6.68
CA LEU A 195 -10.31 1.47 -6.65
C LEU A 195 -9.22 2.32 -7.31
N LEU A 196 -7.94 2.05 -7.07
CA LEU A 196 -6.86 2.81 -7.73
C LEU A 196 -6.90 2.62 -9.24
N GLU A 197 -7.05 1.39 -9.71
CA GLU A 197 -7.14 1.11 -11.15
C GLU A 197 -8.37 1.78 -11.79
N PHE A 198 -9.50 1.81 -11.07
CA PHE A 198 -10.68 2.54 -11.51
C PHE A 198 -10.41 4.06 -11.59
N LEU A 199 -9.74 4.65 -10.60
CA LEU A 199 -9.39 6.07 -10.58
C LEU A 199 -8.49 6.46 -11.76
N HIS A 200 -7.50 5.62 -12.11
CA HIS A 200 -6.60 5.87 -13.25
C HIS A 200 -7.32 5.86 -14.61
N ARG A 201 -8.45 5.15 -14.73
CA ARG A 201 -9.22 5.04 -15.98
C ARG A 201 -10.42 5.98 -16.07
N LEU A 202 -10.78 6.67 -14.97
CA LEU A 202 -11.98 7.49 -14.90
C LEU A 202 -11.83 8.85 -15.59
N VAL A 203 -10.62 9.42 -15.56
CA VAL A 203 -10.35 10.81 -15.96
C VAL A 203 -9.40 10.87 -17.15
N PRO A 204 -9.37 12.01 -17.89
CA PRO A 204 -8.35 12.26 -18.90
C PRO A 204 -6.94 12.19 -18.31
N VAL A 205 -5.96 11.77 -19.11
CA VAL A 205 -4.55 11.55 -18.71
C VAL A 205 -3.98 12.70 -17.87
N ILE A 206 -4.30 13.93 -18.27
CA ILE A 206 -3.84 15.16 -17.60
C ILE A 206 -4.26 15.22 -16.12
N LEU A 207 -5.41 14.66 -15.74
CA LEU A 207 -5.91 14.65 -14.36
C LEU A 207 -5.57 13.37 -13.60
N VAL A 208 -5.03 12.34 -14.27
CA VAL A 208 -4.76 11.04 -13.63
C VAL A 208 -3.76 11.19 -12.48
N SER A 209 -2.76 12.05 -12.62
CA SER A 209 -1.76 12.30 -11.57
C SER A 209 -2.38 12.90 -10.30
N ILE A 210 -3.36 13.80 -10.41
CA ILE A 210 -4.14 14.29 -9.25
C ILE A 210 -4.93 13.15 -8.61
N LEU A 211 -5.58 12.31 -9.43
CA LEU A 211 -6.39 11.20 -8.90
C LEU A 211 -5.54 10.10 -8.26
N ASP A 212 -4.32 9.88 -8.76
CA ASP A 212 -3.34 8.97 -8.16
C ASP A 212 -2.95 9.44 -6.75
N ASP A 213 -2.69 10.75 -6.56
CA ASP A 213 -2.38 11.35 -5.27
C ASP A 213 -3.59 11.37 -4.32
N VAL A 214 -4.80 11.55 -4.84
CA VAL A 214 -6.04 11.35 -4.07
C VAL A 214 -6.13 9.90 -3.58
N GLY A 215 -5.81 8.92 -4.43
CA GLY A 215 -5.72 7.52 -4.06
C GLY A 215 -4.70 7.29 -2.94
N ALA A 216 -3.50 7.85 -3.08
CA ALA A 216 -2.44 7.81 -2.06
C ALA A 216 -2.94 8.36 -0.71
N LEU A 217 -3.58 9.53 -0.72
CA LEU A 217 -4.17 10.15 0.48
C LEU A 217 -5.16 9.20 1.18
N VAL A 218 -6.08 8.60 0.42
CA VAL A 218 -7.07 7.66 0.94
C VAL A 218 -6.39 6.42 1.53
N PHE A 219 -5.39 5.85 0.87
CA PHE A 219 -4.68 4.65 1.36
C PHE A 219 -3.88 4.92 2.62
N ALA A 220 -3.27 6.10 2.76
CA ALA A 220 -2.64 6.51 4.00
C ALA A 220 -3.65 6.57 5.16
N VAL A 221 -4.85 7.12 4.93
CA VAL A 221 -5.93 7.12 5.94
C VAL A 221 -6.37 5.69 6.29
N VAL A 222 -6.58 4.83 5.30
CA VAL A 222 -6.96 3.43 5.52
C VAL A 222 -5.88 2.69 6.32
N ALA A 223 -4.60 2.91 6.03
CA ALA A 223 -3.50 2.32 6.76
C ALA A 223 -3.43 2.83 8.22
N ILE A 224 -3.70 4.12 8.47
CA ILE A 224 -3.84 4.67 9.83
C ILE A 224 -4.97 3.96 10.58
N VAL A 225 -6.14 3.79 9.96
CA VAL A 225 -7.29 3.10 10.58
C VAL A 225 -6.91 1.67 10.97
N TRP A 226 -6.25 0.92 10.08
CA TRP A 226 -5.74 -0.42 10.41
C TRP A 226 -4.68 -0.41 11.50
N GLY A 227 -3.77 0.56 11.49
CA GLY A 227 -2.79 0.76 12.56
C GLY A 227 -3.45 0.99 13.91
N LEU A 228 -4.50 1.81 13.98
CA LEU A 228 -5.27 2.02 15.21
C LEU A 228 -6.02 0.76 15.66
N VAL A 229 -6.60 0.00 14.73
CA VAL A 229 -7.25 -1.29 15.03
C VAL A 229 -6.24 -2.27 15.64
N LEU A 230 -5.04 -2.38 15.07
CA LEU A 230 -3.96 -3.23 15.59
C LEU A 230 -3.45 -2.74 16.94
N LEU A 231 -3.30 -1.43 17.12
CA LEU A 231 -2.86 -0.80 18.36
C LEU A 231 -3.83 -1.14 19.50
N ILE A 232 -5.14 -0.96 19.28
CA ILE A 232 -6.19 -1.34 20.23
C ILE A 232 -6.16 -2.85 20.49
N GLY A 233 -6.01 -3.65 19.44
CA GLY A 233 -5.91 -5.11 19.53
C GLY A 233 -4.71 -5.60 20.35
N SER A 234 -3.66 -4.81 20.49
CA SER A 234 -2.46 -5.16 21.27
C SER A 234 -2.63 -4.95 22.79
N ILE A 235 -3.60 -4.14 23.24
CA ILE A 235 -3.83 -3.78 24.65
C ILE A 235 -3.98 -5.02 25.57
N PRO A 236 -4.79 -6.05 25.23
CA PRO A 236 -4.95 -7.21 26.11
C PRO A 236 -3.63 -7.96 26.35
N ALA A 237 -2.75 -8.02 25.35
CA ALA A 237 -1.45 -8.65 25.47
C ALA A 237 -0.53 -7.87 26.41
N ILE A 238 -0.56 -6.55 26.36
CA ILE A 238 0.18 -5.65 27.27
C ILE A 238 -0.31 -5.84 28.71
N VAL A 239 -1.62 -5.82 28.94
CA VAL A 239 -2.21 -6.01 30.27
C VAL A 239 -1.78 -7.36 30.85
N LYS A 240 -1.78 -8.43 30.04
CA LYS A 240 -1.33 -9.75 30.46
C LYS A 240 0.17 -9.77 30.79
N ALA A 241 1.01 -9.09 30.02
CA ALA A 241 2.43 -8.99 30.29
C ALA A 241 2.71 -8.25 31.61
N VAL A 242 2.06 -7.11 31.85
CA VAL A 242 2.21 -6.32 33.08
C VAL A 242 1.73 -7.10 34.31
N ARG A 243 0.59 -7.79 34.23
CA ARG A 243 0.07 -8.61 35.34
C ARG A 243 1.03 -9.73 35.75
N VAL A 244 1.71 -10.36 34.80
CA VAL A 244 2.71 -11.40 35.09
C VAL A 244 3.92 -10.80 35.82
N THR A 245 4.39 -9.62 35.41
CA THR A 245 5.51 -8.93 36.07
C THR A 245 5.13 -8.46 37.47
N ALA A 246 3.92 -7.94 37.67
CA ALA A 246 3.43 -7.51 38.99
C ALA A 246 3.19 -8.67 39.96
N ALA A 247 2.93 -9.88 39.44
CA ALA A 247 2.73 -11.09 40.24
C ALA A 247 4.04 -11.78 40.66
N LEU A 248 5.21 -11.34 40.17
CA LEU A 248 6.50 -11.82 40.66
C LEU A 248 6.80 -11.06 41.97
N PRO A 249 6.85 -11.74 43.14
CA PRO A 249 7.30 -11.10 44.35
C PRO A 249 8.73 -10.63 44.13
N ALA A 250 9.03 -9.39 44.51
CA ALA A 250 10.40 -8.91 44.62
C ALA A 250 11.18 -9.91 45.48
N ARG A 251 11.93 -10.81 44.86
CA ARG A 251 12.92 -11.63 45.55
C ARG A 251 14.00 -10.64 45.98
N ARG A 252 13.83 -10.16 47.21
CA ARG A 252 14.78 -9.35 47.97
C ARG A 252 16.18 -9.93 47.81
N THR A 253 17.10 -9.13 47.27
CA THR A 253 18.48 -9.11 47.76
C THR A 253 18.52 -8.25 49.00
#